data_AF-A0A143C8Q6-F1
#
_entry.id   AF-A0A143C8Q6-F1
#
_cell.length_a   1.000
_cell.length_b   1.000
_cell.length_c   1.000
_cell.angle_alpha   90.00
_cell.angle_beta   90.00
_cell.angle_gamma   90.00
#
_symmetry.space_group_name_H-M   'P 1'
#
loop_
_entity.id
_entity.type
_entity.pdbx_description
1 polymer ?
#
loop_
_entity_poly.entity_id
_entity_poly.type
_entity_poly.pdbx_seq_one_letter_code
_entity_poly.pdbx_strand_id
1 'polypeptide(L)'
;MTCMPTEDVEFHDAIKEVFRRYPEAQGKYALSSLALENRMKIDFSEKVGVSRVDGDSIITEFKDRESVVRARICLKWNFDYTECLHWEELLE
;
A
#
# COMPACT_ATOMS: atom_id res chain seq x y z
N MET A 1 -17.28 9.25 3.29
CA MET A 1 -17.33 7.79 3.10
C MET A 1 -16.28 7.21 4.03
N THR A 2 -16.68 6.75 5.20
CA THR A 2 -15.77 6.13 6.17
C THR A 2 -15.34 4.78 5.61
N CYS A 3 -14.04 4.59 5.37
CA CYS A 3 -13.44 3.27 5.10
C CYS A 3 -13.41 2.40 6.38
N MET A 4 -14.35 2.62 7.31
CA MET A 4 -14.50 1.72 8.44
C MET A 4 -15.10 0.43 7.91
N PRO A 5 -14.52 -0.74 8.23
CA PRO A 5 -14.97 -2.00 7.67
C PRO A 5 -16.32 -2.35 8.30
N THR A 6 -17.40 -2.21 7.55
CA THR A 6 -18.65 -2.94 7.82
C THR A 6 -18.56 -4.38 7.33
N GLU A 7 -17.60 -4.66 6.45
CA GLU A 7 -17.22 -5.97 5.93
C GLU A 7 -15.92 -6.44 6.62
N ASP A 8 -15.64 -7.75 6.66
CA ASP A 8 -14.40 -8.34 7.20
C ASP A 8 -14.07 -7.99 8.67
N VAL A 9 -15.10 -7.77 9.50
CA VAL A 9 -14.95 -7.34 10.91
C VAL A 9 -13.98 -8.23 11.70
N GLU A 10 -14.11 -9.56 11.57
CA GLU A 10 -13.24 -10.52 12.27
C GLU A 10 -11.75 -10.36 11.88
N PHE A 11 -11.47 -10.13 10.60
CA PHE A 11 -10.11 -9.87 10.13
C PHE A 11 -9.55 -8.58 10.74
N HIS A 12 -10.34 -7.51 10.72
CA HIS A 12 -9.90 -6.23 11.29
C HIS A 12 -9.69 -6.29 12.81
N ASP A 13 -10.52 -7.06 13.54
CA ASP A 13 -10.32 -7.27 14.97
C ASP A 13 -9.06 -8.08 15.27
N ALA A 14 -8.75 -9.09 14.44
CA ALA A 14 -7.49 -9.81 14.54
C ALA A 14 -6.27 -8.89 14.32
N ILE A 15 -6.31 -7.99 13.33
CA ILE A 15 -5.23 -7.02 13.08
C ILE A 15 -5.09 -6.01 14.24
N LYS A 16 -6.21 -5.52 14.81
CA LYS A 16 -6.16 -4.66 16.00
C LYS A 16 -5.46 -5.35 17.16
N GLU A 17 -5.72 -6.64 17.35
CA GLU A 17 -5.08 -7.43 18.41
C GLU A 17 -3.56 -7.56 18.18
N VAL A 18 -3.11 -7.72 16.93
CA VAL A 18 -1.68 -7.68 16.60
C VAL A 18 -1.07 -6.33 16.98
N PHE A 19 -1.67 -5.20 16.60
CA PHE A 19 -1.16 -3.89 16.96
C PHE A 19 -1.14 -3.63 18.48
N ARG A 20 -2.09 -4.22 19.24
CA ARG A 20 -2.05 -4.14 20.71
C ARG A 20 -0.86 -4.87 21.30
N ARG A 21 -0.41 -5.97 20.67
CA ARG A 21 0.77 -6.74 21.10
C ARG A 21 2.09 -6.05 20.74
N TYR A 22 2.09 -5.21 19.70
CA TYR A 22 3.26 -4.49 19.20
C TYR A 22 2.99 -2.97 19.13
N PRO A 23 2.88 -2.28 20.27
CA PRO A 23 2.51 -0.87 20.32
C PRO A 23 3.49 0.04 19.57
N GLU A 24 4.77 -0.31 19.48
CA GLU A 24 5.78 0.41 18.72
C GLU A 24 5.60 0.37 17.20
N ALA A 25 4.77 -0.56 16.70
CA ALA A 25 4.34 -0.63 15.31
C ALA A 25 3.18 0.33 15.02
N GLN A 26 2.45 0.77 16.06
CA GLN A 26 1.36 1.73 15.92
C GLN A 26 1.94 3.08 15.45
N GLY A 27 1.57 3.48 14.23
CA GLY A 27 2.07 4.69 13.59
C GLY A 27 3.21 4.48 12.58
N LYS A 28 3.81 3.28 12.53
CA LYS A 28 4.77 2.92 11.48
C LYS A 28 4.12 2.19 10.31
N TYR A 29 3.03 1.47 10.60
CA TYR A 29 2.33 0.66 9.62
C TYR A 29 0.84 0.98 9.64
N ALA A 30 0.22 0.84 8.48
CA ALA A 30 -1.22 0.99 8.30
C ALA A 30 -1.74 -0.08 7.35
N LEU A 31 -2.98 -0.51 7.56
CA LEU A 31 -3.71 -1.33 6.60
C LEU A 31 -4.37 -0.41 5.57
N SER A 32 -4.12 -0.67 4.29
CA SER A 32 -4.68 0.11 3.17
C SER A 32 -5.66 -0.74 2.37
N SER A 33 -6.89 -0.26 2.18
CA SER A 33 -7.85 -0.86 1.26
C SER A 33 -7.46 -0.59 -0.19
N LEU A 34 -7.66 -1.56 -1.08
CA LEU A 34 -7.47 -1.43 -2.53
C LEU A 34 -8.69 -0.86 -3.26
N ALA A 35 -9.63 -0.23 -2.55
CA ALA A 35 -10.90 0.19 -3.13
C ALA A 35 -10.77 1.20 -4.28
N LEU A 36 -9.74 2.05 -4.29
CA LEU A 36 -9.51 3.00 -5.39
C LEU A 36 -8.85 2.30 -6.58
N GLU A 37 -7.85 1.47 -6.31
CA GLU A 37 -7.13 0.70 -7.32
C GLU A 37 -8.07 -0.29 -8.03
N ASN A 38 -9.00 -0.90 -7.30
CA ASN A 38 -10.06 -1.74 -7.86
C ASN A 38 -11.03 -0.95 -8.74
N ARG A 39 -11.42 0.28 -8.34
CA ARG A 39 -12.25 1.17 -9.19
C ARG A 39 -11.54 1.56 -10.48
N MET A 40 -10.21 1.75 -10.41
CA MET A 40 -9.35 2.02 -11.55
C MET A 40 -9.04 0.77 -12.39
N LYS A 41 -9.46 -0.42 -11.94
CA LYS A 41 -9.19 -1.71 -12.58
C LYS A 41 -7.69 -1.95 -12.78
N ILE A 42 -6.89 -1.63 -11.77
CA ILE A 42 -5.46 -1.91 -11.79
C ILE A 42 -5.25 -3.42 -11.69
N ASP A 43 -4.60 -3.98 -12.70
CA ASP A 43 -4.05 -5.33 -12.62
C ASP A 43 -2.65 -5.24 -12.01
N PHE A 44 -2.53 -5.64 -10.75
CA PHE A 44 -1.24 -5.64 -10.06
C PHE A 44 -0.27 -6.70 -10.57
N SER A 45 -0.69 -7.67 -11.39
CA SER A 45 0.25 -8.62 -12.02
C SER A 45 1.04 -7.97 -13.16
N GLU A 46 0.47 -6.95 -13.82
CA GLU A 46 1.08 -6.22 -14.93
C GLU A 46 1.62 -4.85 -14.51
N LYS A 47 0.95 -4.21 -13.54
CA LYS A 47 1.22 -2.84 -13.12
C LYS A 47 1.73 -2.75 -11.69
N VAL A 48 2.37 -1.64 -11.41
CA VAL A 48 2.82 -1.27 -10.07
C VAL A 48 2.61 0.21 -9.81
N GLY A 49 2.23 0.55 -8.58
CA GLY A 49 2.19 1.95 -8.14
C GLY A 49 3.60 2.49 -7.97
N VAL A 50 3.86 3.68 -8.49
CA VAL A 50 5.08 4.45 -8.25
C VAL A 50 4.67 5.79 -7.65
N SER A 51 5.16 6.07 -6.44
CA SER A 51 4.92 7.35 -5.78
C SER A 51 6.10 8.29 -5.80
N ARG A 52 5.76 9.57 -5.86
CA ARG A 52 6.64 10.69 -5.54
C ARG A 52 5.94 11.63 -4.58
N VAL A 53 6.75 12.31 -3.76
CA VAL A 53 6.30 13.45 -2.95
C VAL A 53 6.32 14.70 -3.83
N ASP A 54 5.23 15.47 -3.80
CA ASP A 54 5.08 16.74 -4.52
C ASP A 54 4.54 17.79 -3.54
N GLY A 55 5.47 18.55 -2.94
CA GLY A 55 5.15 19.42 -1.81
C GLY A 55 4.55 18.64 -0.65
N ASP A 56 3.34 19.01 -0.24
CA ASP A 56 2.59 18.36 0.86
C ASP A 56 1.69 17.21 0.38
N SER A 57 1.85 16.77 -0.87
CA SER A 57 1.03 15.72 -1.48
C SER A 57 1.87 14.51 -1.89
N ILE A 58 1.24 13.34 -1.88
CA ILE A 58 1.79 12.13 -2.49
C ILE A 58 1.03 11.88 -3.79
N ILE A 59 1.77 11.77 -4.89
CA ILE A 59 1.20 11.40 -6.20
C ILE A 59 1.60 9.96 -6.48
N THR A 60 0.62 9.12 -6.83
CA THR A 60 0.85 7.72 -7.23
C THR A 60 0.44 7.52 -8.67
N GLU A 61 1.36 7.03 -9.50
CA GLU A 61 1.11 6.64 -10.88
C GLU A 61 1.22 5.12 -11.02
N PHE A 62 0.30 4.49 -11.75
CA PHE A 62 0.39 3.04 -12.04
C PHE A 62 1.05 2.82 -13.39
N LYS A 63 2.25 2.23 -13.37
CA LYS A 63 3.10 1.99 -14.54
C LYS A 63 3.25 0.49 -14.80
N ASP A 64 3.58 0.12 -16.03
CA ASP A 64 3.88 -1.26 -16.39
C ASP A 64 5.14 -1.72 -15.65
N ARG A 65 5.11 -2.90 -15.06
CA ARG A 65 6.19 -3.40 -14.19
C ARG A 65 7.56 -3.42 -14.86
N GLU A 66 7.60 -3.77 -16.14
CA GLU A 66 8.84 -3.83 -16.93
C GLU A 66 9.46 -2.45 -17.18
N SER A 67 8.65 -1.39 -17.10
CA SER A 67 9.08 -0.02 -17.39
C SER A 67 9.77 0.69 -16.20
N VAL A 68 9.72 0.09 -15.00
CA VAL A 68 10.20 0.74 -13.77
C VAL A 68 11.59 0.22 -13.39
N VAL A 69 12.64 1.03 -13.61
CA VAL A 69 14.04 0.70 -13.25
C VAL A 69 14.66 1.79 -12.34
N ARG A 70 15.31 1.32 -11.25
CA ARG A 70 16.33 1.94 -10.34
C ARG A 70 15.85 2.53 -9.00
N ALA A 71 16.78 2.41 -8.03
CA ALA A 71 16.74 2.72 -6.58
C ALA A 71 15.37 3.08 -5.98
N ARG A 72 14.74 2.12 -5.29
CA ARG A 72 13.39 2.26 -4.75
C ARG A 72 13.19 1.54 -3.42
N ILE A 73 12.23 2.01 -2.62
CA ILE A 73 11.74 1.32 -1.41
C ILE A 73 10.28 0.91 -1.61
N CYS A 74 9.91 -0.26 -1.08
CA CYS A 74 8.52 -0.71 -1.15
C CYS A 74 7.70 -0.12 0.00
N LEU A 75 6.59 0.56 -0.33
CA LEU A 75 5.68 1.16 0.64
C LEU A 75 4.43 0.30 0.91
N LYS A 76 4.00 -0.51 -0.06
CA LYS A 76 2.83 -1.39 0.08
C LYS A 76 3.17 -2.78 -0.43
N TRP A 77 3.12 -3.75 0.49
CA TRP A 77 3.27 -5.15 0.18
C TRP A 77 1.90 -5.80 0.01
N ASN A 78 1.86 -6.88 -0.76
CA ASN A 78 0.78 -7.85 -0.67
C ASN A 78 0.79 -8.52 0.70
N PHE A 79 -0.28 -9.26 1.03
CA PHE A 79 -0.50 -9.75 2.40
C PHE A 79 0.55 -10.76 2.87
N ASP A 80 1.12 -11.56 1.97
CA ASP A 80 2.14 -12.55 2.29
C ASP A 80 3.58 -12.00 2.19
N TYR A 81 3.74 -10.70 1.92
CA TYR A 81 5.02 -10.01 1.77
C TYR A 81 5.93 -10.58 0.67
N THR A 82 5.36 -11.30 -0.30
CA THR A 82 6.14 -11.82 -1.45
C THR A 82 6.26 -10.80 -2.58
N GLU A 83 5.35 -9.82 -2.64
CA GLU A 83 5.25 -8.90 -3.75
C GLU A 83 5.00 -7.46 -3.30
N CYS A 84 5.75 -6.53 -3.90
CA CYS A 84 5.52 -5.11 -3.71
C CYS A 84 4.50 -4.58 -4.72
N LEU A 85 3.42 -4.00 -4.21
CA LEU A 85 2.33 -3.39 -4.99
C LEU A 85 2.56 -1.90 -5.26
N HIS A 86 3.39 -1.25 -4.44
CA HIS A 86 3.65 0.19 -4.50
C HIS A 86 5.09 0.53 -4.10
N TRP A 87 5.84 1.11 -5.03
CA TRP A 87 7.20 1.60 -4.84
C TRP A 87 7.25 3.13 -4.67
N GLU A 88 8.25 3.60 -3.95
CA GLU A 88 8.69 4.99 -3.94
C GLU A 88 10.06 5.08 -4.61
N GLU A 89 10.23 6.09 -5.48
CA GLU A 89 11.54 6.40 -6.08
C GLU A 89 12.45 7.05 -5.03
N LEU A 90 13.65 6.49 -4.84
CA LEU A 90 14.67 7.15 -4.04
C LEU A 90 15.20 8.33 -4.87
N LEU A 91 14.76 9.53 -4.52
CA LEU A 91 15.38 10.76 -5.03
C LEU A 91 16.82 10.82 -4.46
N GLU A 92 17.81 11.06 -5.33
CA GLU A 92 19.19 11.38 -4.91
C GLU A 92 19.23 12.64 -4.04
#